data_AF-X1NUL7-F1
#
_entry.id   AF-X1NUL7-F1
#
_cell.length_a   1.000
_cell.length_b   1.000
_cell.length_c   1.000
_cell.angle_alpha   90.00
_cell.angle_beta   90.00
_cell.angle_gamma   90.00
#
_symmetry.space_group_name_H-M   'P 1'
#
loop_
_entity.id
_entity.type
_entity.pdbx_description
1 polymer ?
#
loop_
_entity_poly.entity_id
_entity_poly.type
_entity_poly.pdbx_seq_one_letter_code
_entity_poly.pdbx_strand_id
1 'polypeptide(L)'
;DGVLDDKDARWNEFRVWQDANQNGISDPGELKTMSEAGIKLINLIPSIDGATQFPDGSALTGTSSYEMLDGTTRRLVGDATLAYRSSQANVPAA
;
A
#
# COMPACT_ATOMS: atom_id res chain seq x y z
N ASP A 1 1.31 -20.57 -0.04
CA ASP A 1 0.47 -21.05 1.09
C ASP A 1 -0.60 -20.04 1.52
N GLY A 2 -0.91 -19.03 0.69
CA GLY A 2 -1.94 -18.03 0.99
C GLY A 2 -1.42 -16.85 1.84
N VAL A 3 -0.13 -16.85 2.18
CA VAL A 3 0.55 -15.70 2.77
C VAL A 3 1.78 -15.33 1.91
N LEU A 4 2.23 -14.10 2.05
CA LEU A 4 3.56 -13.65 1.66
C LEU A 4 4.37 -13.48 2.96
N ASP A 5 5.37 -14.32 3.19
CA ASP A 5 6.20 -14.32 4.40
C ASP A 5 7.66 -14.67 4.12
N ASP A 6 8.47 -14.81 5.18
CA ASP A 6 9.91 -15.08 5.11
C ASP A 6 10.29 -16.46 4.53
N LYS A 7 9.30 -17.34 4.33
CA LYS A 7 9.49 -18.65 3.67
C LYS A 7 9.39 -18.55 2.15
N ASP A 8 8.92 -17.44 1.61
CA ASP A 8 8.87 -17.21 0.17
C ASP A 8 10.26 -16.89 -0.40
N ALA A 9 10.64 -17.58 -1.47
CA ALA A 9 11.96 -17.46 -2.09
C ALA A 9 12.33 -16.01 -2.50
N ARG A 10 11.33 -15.18 -2.79
CA ARG A 10 11.50 -13.77 -3.21
C ARG A 10 11.15 -12.76 -2.12
N TRP A 11 10.91 -13.19 -0.87
CA TRP A 11 10.59 -12.31 0.25
C TRP A 11 11.51 -11.08 0.33
N ASN A 12 12.82 -11.31 0.18
CA ASN A 12 13.85 -10.27 0.27
C ASN A 12 13.87 -9.28 -0.91
N GLU A 13 13.04 -9.48 -1.93
CA GLU A 13 12.89 -8.53 -3.05
C GLU A 13 11.78 -7.50 -2.79
N PHE A 14 10.82 -7.79 -1.91
CA PHE A 14 9.71 -6.89 -1.63
C PHE A 14 10.13 -5.71 -0.76
N ARG A 15 9.52 -4.55 -1.03
CA ARG A 15 9.77 -3.30 -0.30
C ARG A 15 8.45 -2.61 0.04
N VAL A 16 8.46 -1.89 1.16
CA VAL A 16 7.46 -0.87 1.49
C VAL A 16 8.03 0.47 1.07
N TRP A 17 7.31 1.19 0.22
CA TRP A 17 7.64 2.56 -0.16
C TRP A 17 6.80 3.54 0.64
N GLN A 18 7.46 4.48 1.30
CA GLN A 18 6.85 5.64 1.91
C GLN A 18 7.47 6.89 1.29
N ASP A 19 6.80 7.44 0.28
CA ASP A 19 7.15 8.73 -0.32
C ASP A 19 6.97 9.84 0.74
N ALA A 20 8.09 10.33 1.27
CA ALA A 20 8.10 11.27 2.39
C ALA A 20 7.93 12.71 1.91
N ASN A 21 8.37 13.02 0.70
CA ASN A 21 8.35 14.35 0.12
C ASN A 21 7.21 14.55 -0.91
N GLN A 22 6.46 13.48 -1.21
CA GLN A 22 5.28 13.44 -2.06
C GLN A 22 5.59 13.79 -3.53
N ASN A 23 6.79 13.48 -4.00
CA ASN A 23 7.22 13.81 -5.36
C ASN A 23 6.93 12.70 -6.39
N GLY A 24 6.49 11.51 -5.94
CA GLY A 24 6.20 10.36 -6.79
C GLY A 24 7.44 9.62 -7.32
N ILE A 25 8.63 9.93 -6.81
CA ILE A 25 9.91 9.31 -7.14
C ILE A 25 10.43 8.64 -5.89
N SER A 26 10.90 7.39 -6.00
CA SER A 26 11.55 6.75 -4.86
C SER A 26 12.93 7.37 -4.62
N ASP A 27 13.07 8.02 -3.47
CA ASP A 27 14.32 8.60 -3.00
C ASP A 27 15.06 7.70 -1.99
N PRO A 28 16.37 7.91 -1.77
CA PRO A 28 17.12 7.19 -0.74
C PRO A 28 16.47 7.31 0.65
N GLY A 29 16.23 6.18 1.30
CA GLY A 29 15.60 6.11 2.63
C GLY A 29 14.08 5.94 2.62
N GLU A 30 13.43 6.01 1.45
CA GLU A 30 11.97 5.83 1.34
C GLU A 30 11.53 4.38 1.15
N LEU A 31 12.46 3.52 0.72
CA LEU A 31 12.23 2.08 0.59
C LEU A 31 12.74 1.35 1.83
N LYS A 32 11.86 0.55 2.42
CA LYS A 32 12.18 -0.38 3.51
C LYS A 32 11.94 -1.80 3.05
N THR A 33 12.80 -2.73 3.46
CA THR A 33 12.45 -4.16 3.43
C THR A 33 11.23 -4.42 4.29
N MET A 34 10.56 -5.56 4.07
CA MET A 34 9.41 -5.97 4.88
C MET A 34 9.77 -6.04 6.37
N SER A 35 10.94 -6.58 6.70
CA SER A 35 11.44 -6.67 8.07
C SER A 35 11.78 -5.31 8.69
N GLU A 36 12.40 -4.38 7.95
CA GLU A 36 12.64 -3.01 8.42
C GLU A 36 11.32 -2.24 8.64
N ALA A 37 10.28 -2.55 7.87
CA ALA A 37 8.93 -2.03 8.06
C ALA A 37 8.18 -2.71 9.22
N GLY A 38 8.78 -3.72 9.87
CA GLY A 38 8.15 -4.46 10.95
C GLY A 38 7.09 -5.46 10.50
N ILE A 39 6.99 -5.78 9.20
CA ILE A 39 6.00 -6.70 8.66
C ILE A 39 6.52 -8.14 8.75
N LYS A 40 5.70 -9.01 9.33
CA LYS A 40 5.96 -10.44 9.46
C LYS A 40 5.40 -11.23 8.28
N LEU A 41 4.16 -10.95 7.90
CA LEU A 41 3.49 -11.59 6.78
C LEU A 41 2.36 -10.71 6.24
N ILE A 42 2.02 -10.89 4.97
CA ILE A 42 0.80 -10.37 4.34
C ILE A 42 -0.10 -11.55 3.96
N ASN A 43 -1.37 -11.49 4.33
CA ASN A 43 -2.37 -12.46 3.88
C ASN A 43 -2.77 -12.16 2.43
N LEU A 44 -2.72 -13.18 1.56
CA LEU A 44 -3.02 -13.06 0.13
C LEU A 44 -4.45 -13.50 -0.22
N ILE A 45 -5.28 -13.78 0.78
CA ILE A 45 -6.72 -14.03 0.59
C ILE A 45 -7.44 -12.69 0.76
N PRO A 46 -7.94 -12.07 -0.34
CA PRO A 46 -8.66 -10.81 -0.26
C PRO A 46 -10.11 -11.00 0.19
N SER A 47 -10.68 -9.94 0.75
CA SER A 47 -12.11 -9.72 0.96
C SER A 47 -12.52 -8.40 0.31
N ILE A 48 -13.81 -8.26 -0.02
CA ILE A 48 -14.41 -6.96 -0.38
C ILE A 48 -14.91 -6.20 0.85
N ASP A 49 -14.84 -6.81 2.04
CA ASP A 49 -15.22 -6.14 3.28
C ASP A 49 -14.33 -4.92 3.52
N GLY A 50 -14.95 -3.77 3.74
CA GLY A 50 -14.21 -2.51 3.87
C GLY A 50 -13.79 -1.87 2.54
N ALA A 51 -14.14 -2.46 1.39
CA ALA A 51 -14.10 -1.73 0.12
C ALA A 51 -15.01 -0.50 0.20
N THR A 52 -14.50 0.63 -0.26
CA THR A 52 -15.18 1.92 -0.12
C THR A 52 -14.73 2.88 -1.20
N GLN A 53 -15.66 3.71 -1.68
CA GLN A 53 -15.39 4.76 -2.63
C GLN A 53 -15.49 6.11 -1.92
N PHE A 54 -14.50 6.96 -2.14
CA PHE A 54 -14.43 8.28 -1.52
C PHE A 54 -14.96 9.37 -2.47
N PRO A 55 -15.44 10.52 -1.93
CA PRO A 55 -16.00 11.60 -2.75
C PRO A 55 -15.03 12.22 -3.76
N ASP A 56 -13.73 12.09 -3.54
CA ASP A 56 -12.70 12.62 -4.44
C ASP A 56 -12.42 11.71 -5.65
N GLY A 57 -13.06 10.54 -5.70
CA GLY A 57 -12.89 9.53 -6.75
C GLY A 57 -11.87 8.44 -6.41
N SER A 58 -11.16 8.54 -5.28
CA SER A 58 -10.31 7.45 -4.78
C SER A 58 -11.15 6.31 -4.20
N ALA A 59 -10.56 5.11 -4.08
CA ALA A 59 -11.27 3.97 -3.53
C ALA A 59 -10.32 2.93 -2.91
N LEU A 60 -10.83 2.17 -1.94
CA LEU A 60 -10.31 0.84 -1.60
C LEU A 60 -11.15 -0.20 -2.33
N THR A 61 -10.53 -1.04 -3.16
CA THR A 61 -11.23 -2.00 -4.02
C THR A 61 -11.21 -3.43 -3.51
N GLY A 62 -10.25 -3.75 -2.65
CA GLY A 62 -10.11 -5.04 -1.97
C GLY A 62 -9.30 -4.85 -0.69
N THR A 63 -9.55 -5.66 0.31
CA THR A 63 -8.84 -5.62 1.59
C THR A 63 -8.33 -7.01 1.97
N SER A 64 -7.29 -7.05 2.78
CA SER A 64 -6.86 -8.23 3.51
C SER A 64 -6.19 -7.79 4.80
N SER A 65 -5.27 -8.59 5.33
CA SER A 65 -4.53 -8.26 6.54
C SER A 65 -3.05 -8.55 6.44
N TYR A 66 -2.25 -7.87 7.27
CA TYR A 66 -0.85 -8.21 7.52
C TYR A 66 -0.60 -8.30 9.03
N GLU A 67 0.42 -9.06 9.43
CA GLU A 67 0.84 -9.17 10.84
C GLU A 67 2.19 -8.47 11.02
N MET A 68 2.40 -7.84 12.18
CA MET A 68 3.65 -7.17 12.54
C MET A 68 4.56 -8.08 13.37
N LEU A 69 5.87 -7.82 13.30
CA LEU A 69 6.90 -8.55 14.06
C LEU A 69 6.79 -8.34 15.57
N ASP A 70 6.25 -7.20 16.01
CA ASP A 70 6.03 -6.87 17.43
C ASP A 70 4.88 -7.65 18.09
N GLY A 71 4.21 -8.52 17.33
CA GLY A 71 3.10 -9.32 17.83
C GLY A 71 1.77 -8.58 17.94
N THR A 72 1.69 -7.31 17.51
CA THR A 72 0.39 -6.63 17.37
C THR A 72 -0.46 -7.33 16.32
N THR A 73 -1.73 -7.59 16.67
CA THR A 73 -2.68 -8.33 15.82
C THR A 73 -2.94 -7.63 14.49
N ARG A 74 -3.22 -8.46 13.47
CA ARG A 74 -3.68 -8.17 12.10
C ARG A 74 -4.10 -6.72 11.85
N ARG A 75 -3.35 -6.04 10.98
CA ARG A 75 -3.67 -4.71 10.46
C ARG A 75 -4.23 -4.83 9.04
N LEU A 76 -4.99 -3.82 8.60
CA LEU A 76 -5.59 -3.80 7.27
C LEU A 76 -4.52 -3.53 6.20
N VAL A 77 -4.54 -4.29 5.11
CA VAL A 77 -3.93 -3.93 3.83
C VAL A 77 -5.04 -3.89 2.78
N GLY A 78 -4.87 -3.15 1.70
CA GLY A 78 -5.84 -3.16 0.62
C GLY A 78 -5.30 -2.61 -0.68
N ASP A 79 -6.03 -2.91 -1.74
CA ASP A 79 -5.81 -2.36 -3.06
C ASP A 79 -6.46 -0.98 -3.13
N ALA A 80 -5.70 0.02 -3.56
CA ALA A 80 -6.14 1.40 -3.63
C ALA A 80 -6.20 1.89 -5.08
N THR A 81 -7.27 2.59 -5.42
CA THR A 81 -7.35 3.45 -6.60
C THR A 81 -7.16 4.90 -6.15
N LEU A 82 -6.19 5.59 -6.75
CA LEU A 82 -5.92 7.00 -6.45
C LEU A 82 -6.62 7.90 -7.46
N ALA A 83 -7.26 8.96 -6.97
CA ALA A 83 -7.80 10.01 -7.83
C ALA A 83 -6.65 10.85 -8.40
N TYR A 84 -6.67 11.09 -9.71
CA TYR A 84 -5.72 11.97 -10.37
C TYR A 84 -6.43 13.23 -10.86
N ARG A 85 -5.86 14.39 -10.55
CA ARG A 85 -6.30 15.68 -11.10
C ARG A 85 -5.10 16.32 -11.80
N SER A 86 -5.21 16.53 -13.10
CA SER A 86 -4.18 17.27 -13.82
C SER A 86 -4.22 18.74 -13.41
N SER A 87 -3.04 19.35 -13.28
CA SER A 87 -2.90 20.77 -12.97
C SER A 87 -3.31 21.70 -14.14
N GLN A 88 -3.68 21.15 -15.29
CA GLN A 88 -3.99 21.92 -16.52
C GLN A 88 -5.48 22.32 -16.69
N ALA A 89 -6.38 21.94 -15.78
CA ALA A 89 -7.82 22.16 -15.97
C ALA A 89 -8.34 23.53 -15.49
N ASN A 90 -7.51 24.58 -15.45
CA ASN A 90 -7.99 25.92 -15.11
C ASN A 90 -7.22 27.03 -15.86
N VAL A 91 -7.35 27.04 -17.20
CA VAL A 91 -7.12 28.26 -17.97
C VAL A 91 -8.49 28.76 -18.40
N PRO A 92 -9.07 29.79 -17.75
CA PRO A 92 -10.25 30.44 -18.32
C PRO A 92 -9.86 31.06 -19.66
N ALA A 93 -10.61 30.75 -20.71
CA ALA A 93 -10.45 31.39 -22.00
C ALA A 93 -10.69 32.90 -21.83
N ALA A 94 -9.73 33.72 -22.27
CA ALA A 94 -9.86 35.17 -22.39
C ALA A 94 -10.67 35.53 -23.64
#